data_AF-A0A7X8N7W8-F1
#
_entry.id   AF-A0A7X8N7W8-F1
#
_cell.length_a   1.000
_cell.length_b   1.000
_cell.length_c   1.000
_cell.angle_alpha   90.00
_cell.angle_beta   90.00
_cell.angle_gamma   90.00
#
_symmetry.space_group_name_H-M   'P 1'
#
loop_
_entity.id
_entity.type
_entity.pdbx_description
1 polymer ?
#
loop_
_entity_poly.entity_id
_entity_poly.type
_entity_poly.pdbx_seq_one_letter_code
_entity_poly.pdbx_strand_id
1 'polypeptide(L)'
;MEQHSNQHQHFLIFKPYGYLSQFANNDISKHKKKLLGELYPFPENIMAIGRLDEKSEGLLLLTTDGKTSEFIRSSKVEKEYFAQVDGDITPKAIEQLKNGVKIGFGGTTYITKPCKAFKLNHIPKFPERGKKIRDERHGPTSWVSITLREGKFRQVRKMTAAAGFPTLRLIRVRIGTNHLNNMKVGEVLKTNNFID
;
A
#
# COMPACT_ATOMS: atom_id res chain seq x y z
N MET A 1 22.62 -27.58 23.66
CA MET A 1 22.26 -26.94 22.37
C MET A 1 21.56 -25.64 22.71
N GLU A 2 22.27 -24.52 22.58
CA GLU A 2 21.74 -23.20 22.86
C GLU A 2 20.52 -22.94 21.99
N GLN A 3 19.34 -22.84 22.61
CA GLN A 3 18.18 -22.23 21.98
C GLN A 3 18.51 -20.75 21.82
N HIS A 4 19.09 -20.36 20.69
CA HIS A 4 19.04 -18.97 20.26
C HIS A 4 17.54 -18.63 20.10
N SER A 5 16.97 -18.02 21.14
CA SER A 5 15.75 -17.24 21.03
C SER A 5 16.03 -16.14 20.03
N ASN A 6 15.83 -16.43 18.75
CA ASN A 6 16.12 -15.50 17.69
C ASN A 6 15.01 -14.45 17.74
N GLN A 7 15.25 -13.37 18.48
CA GLN A 7 14.28 -12.29 18.65
C GLN A 7 13.94 -11.76 17.26
N HIS A 8 12.68 -11.94 16.86
CA HIS A 8 12.22 -11.50 15.57
C HIS A 8 12.37 -9.98 15.44
N GLN A 9 12.72 -9.54 14.23
CA GLN A 9 12.92 -8.12 13.93
C GLN A 9 11.79 -7.61 13.07
N HIS A 10 11.31 -6.41 13.39
CA HIS A 10 10.16 -5.78 12.76
C HIS A 10 10.50 -4.36 12.35
N PHE A 11 10.06 -3.97 11.15
CA PHE A 11 10.32 -2.65 10.59
C PHE A 11 9.08 -2.07 9.93
N LEU A 12 8.90 -0.76 10.06
CA LEU A 12 8.01 0.06 9.26
C LEU A 12 8.85 0.76 8.21
N ILE A 13 8.40 0.76 6.96
CA ILE A 13 9.05 1.56 5.91
C ILE A 13 8.02 2.45 5.20
N PHE A 14 8.46 3.64 4.81
CA PHE A 14 7.80 4.38 3.73
C PHE A 14 8.41 3.87 2.42
N LYS A 15 7.73 2.92 1.78
CA LYS A 15 8.13 2.42 0.47
C LYS A 15 8.05 3.54 -0.58
N PRO A 16 9.17 3.92 -1.24
CA PRO A 16 9.14 4.93 -2.30
C PRO A 16 8.47 4.44 -3.58
N TYR A 17 8.00 5.38 -4.40
CA TYR A 17 7.58 5.10 -5.75
C TYR A 17 8.72 4.48 -6.58
N GLY A 18 8.42 3.45 -7.37
CA GLY A 18 9.38 2.81 -8.27
C GLY A 18 10.17 1.66 -7.63
N TYR A 19 9.97 1.39 -6.34
CA TYR A 19 10.57 0.23 -5.67
C TYR A 19 9.69 -1.01 -5.82
N LEU A 20 10.28 -2.18 -5.99
CA LEU A 20 9.59 -3.46 -5.84
C LEU A 20 9.49 -3.83 -4.35
N SER A 21 8.41 -4.51 -3.96
CA SER A 21 8.28 -5.04 -2.59
C SER A 21 9.03 -6.37 -2.46
N GLN A 22 10.32 -6.38 -2.79
CA GLN A 22 11.20 -7.54 -2.90
C GLN A 22 12.62 -7.17 -2.45
N PHE A 23 13.38 -8.17 -2.00
CA PHE A 23 14.77 -8.01 -1.53
C PHE A 23 15.80 -8.61 -2.50
N ALA A 24 15.41 -9.61 -3.30
CA ALA A 24 16.22 -10.18 -4.36
C ALA A 24 15.47 -10.06 -5.70
N ASN A 25 16.22 -9.87 -6.78
CA ASN A 25 15.67 -9.91 -8.14
C ASN A 25 16.09 -11.22 -8.80
N ASN A 26 15.12 -12.11 -9.05
CA ASN A 26 15.37 -13.37 -9.76
C ASN A 26 15.33 -13.18 -11.29
N ASP A 27 14.88 -12.01 -11.78
CA ASP A 27 14.82 -11.70 -13.21
C ASP A 27 16.06 -10.91 -13.64
N ILE A 28 16.99 -11.61 -14.29
CA ILE A 28 18.26 -11.09 -14.84
C ILE A 28 18.04 -10.15 -16.03
N SER A 29 16.82 -10.06 -16.58
CA SER A 29 16.58 -9.33 -17.84
C SER A 29 15.84 -7.99 -17.67
N LYS A 30 16.49 -6.94 -18.22
CA LYS A 30 15.98 -5.59 -18.58
C LYS A 30 15.62 -4.65 -17.42
N HIS A 31 16.61 -3.78 -17.12
CA HIS A 31 16.62 -2.64 -16.20
C HIS A 31 16.72 -3.00 -14.71
N LYS A 32 17.76 -2.46 -14.04
CA LYS A 32 17.98 -2.57 -12.59
C LYS A 32 16.80 -1.94 -11.85
N LYS A 33 15.84 -2.77 -11.44
CA LYS A 33 14.70 -2.37 -10.61
C LYS A 33 15.20 -2.04 -9.21
N LYS A 34 14.62 -1.01 -8.58
CA LYS A 34 14.94 -0.64 -7.20
C LYS A 34 14.28 -1.61 -6.23
N LEU A 35 15.06 -2.20 -5.31
CA LEU A 35 14.59 -3.19 -4.34
C LEU A 35 14.57 -2.63 -2.92
N LEU A 36 13.82 -3.26 -2.02
CA LEU A 36 13.76 -2.83 -0.62
C LEU A 36 15.12 -2.92 0.08
N GLY A 37 15.95 -3.90 -0.29
CA GLY A 37 17.29 -4.08 0.29
C GLY A 37 18.24 -2.89 0.06
N GLU A 38 17.92 -1.99 -0.90
CA GLU A 38 18.69 -0.76 -1.12
C GLU A 38 18.39 0.33 -0.08
N LEU A 39 17.30 0.21 0.68
CA LEU A 39 16.85 1.25 1.63
C LEU A 39 17.52 1.13 3.01
N TYR A 40 17.92 -0.09 3.40
CA TYR A 40 18.44 -0.37 4.73
C TYR A 40 19.14 -1.75 4.76
N PRO A 41 20.18 -1.93 5.60
CA PRO A 41 20.80 -3.25 5.82
C PRO A 41 19.90 -4.15 6.67
N PHE A 42 18.83 -4.67 6.07
CA PHE A 42 17.91 -5.55 6.76
C PHE A 42 18.56 -6.90 7.10
N PRO A 43 18.11 -7.58 8.18
CA PRO A 43 18.61 -8.90 8.53
C PRO A 43 18.27 -9.94 7.46
N GLU A 44 19.00 -11.06 7.47
CA GLU A 44 18.66 -12.23 6.68
C GLU A 44 17.22 -12.71 7.00
N ASN A 45 16.57 -13.33 6.01
CA ASN A 45 15.19 -13.82 6.09
C ASN A 45 14.11 -12.74 6.33
N ILE A 46 14.45 -11.46 6.21
CA ILE A 46 13.46 -10.39 6.20
C ILE A 46 12.44 -10.60 5.07
N MET A 47 11.16 -10.38 5.36
CA MET A 47 10.09 -10.45 4.37
C MET A 47 9.13 -9.28 4.49
N ALA A 48 8.55 -8.90 3.36
CA ALA A 48 7.49 -7.91 3.32
C ALA A 48 6.15 -8.54 3.75
N ILE A 49 5.44 -7.86 4.66
CA ILE A 49 4.09 -8.24 5.07
C ILE A 49 3.10 -7.75 4.02
N GLY A 50 2.82 -8.64 3.07
CA GLY A 50 2.10 -8.30 1.85
C GLY A 50 2.95 -7.46 0.92
N ARG A 51 2.34 -6.93 -0.15
CA ARG A 51 3.06 -6.17 -1.18
C ARG A 51 2.35 -4.87 -1.51
N LEU A 52 3.13 -3.83 -1.76
CA LEU A 52 2.71 -2.69 -2.56
C LEU A 52 3.22 -2.87 -3.99
N ASP A 53 2.43 -2.47 -4.98
CA ASP A 53 2.90 -2.45 -6.38
C ASP A 53 4.08 -1.48 -6.55
N GLU A 54 4.84 -1.65 -7.64
CA GLU A 54 5.96 -0.74 -8.00
C GLU A 54 5.52 0.73 -8.06
N LYS A 55 4.30 0.97 -8.54
CA LYS A 55 3.75 2.31 -8.71
C LYS A 55 2.98 2.84 -7.49
N SER A 56 3.02 2.14 -6.37
CA SER A 56 2.33 2.50 -5.12
C SER A 56 3.34 2.85 -4.04
N GLU A 57 2.94 3.71 -3.11
CA GLU A 57 3.79 4.33 -2.10
C GLU A 57 3.27 4.03 -0.67
N GLY A 58 4.07 4.39 0.33
CA GLY A 58 3.63 4.48 1.72
C GLY A 58 3.98 3.27 2.56
N LEU A 59 3.20 3.06 3.62
CA LEU A 59 3.52 2.14 4.70
C LEU A 59 3.62 0.70 4.21
N LEU A 60 4.78 0.08 4.43
CA LEU A 60 4.99 -1.35 4.29
C LEU A 60 5.66 -1.86 5.57
N LEU A 61 5.15 -2.96 6.09
CA LEU A 61 5.72 -3.61 7.27
C LEU A 61 6.63 -4.75 6.81
N LEU A 62 7.77 -4.92 7.47
CA LEU A 62 8.74 -5.96 7.20
C LEU A 62 9.03 -6.74 8.48
N THR A 63 9.17 -8.06 8.38
CA THR A 63 9.37 -8.91 9.55
C THR A 63 10.25 -10.10 9.22
N THR A 64 10.93 -10.65 10.23
CA THR A 64 11.53 -12.00 10.15
C THR A 64 10.60 -13.09 10.71
N ASP A 65 9.43 -12.71 11.26
CA ASP A 65 8.42 -13.63 11.79
C ASP A 65 7.31 -13.92 10.77
N GLY A 66 7.27 -15.16 10.28
CA GLY A 66 6.24 -15.65 9.37
C GLY A 66 4.82 -15.65 9.97
N LYS A 67 4.67 -15.92 11.27
CA LYS A 67 3.35 -15.95 11.93
C LYS A 67 2.74 -14.56 12.01
N THR A 68 3.53 -13.56 12.40
CA THR A 68 3.14 -12.15 12.35
C THR A 68 2.77 -11.71 10.93
N SER A 69 3.55 -12.11 9.93
CA SER A 69 3.24 -11.82 8.51
C SER A 69 1.89 -12.39 8.08
N GLU A 70 1.60 -13.64 8.44
CA GLU A 70 0.32 -14.29 8.13
C GLU A 70 -0.86 -13.61 8.82
N PHE A 71 -0.75 -13.31 10.12
CA PHE A 71 -1.80 -12.62 10.86
C PHE A 71 -2.14 -11.25 10.27
N ILE A 72 -1.14 -10.42 9.97
CA ILE A 72 -1.36 -9.08 9.41
C ILE A 72 -1.90 -9.12 7.97
N ARG A 73 -1.59 -10.17 7.20
CA ARG A 73 -2.17 -10.38 5.87
C ARG A 73 -3.61 -10.87 5.91
N SER A 74 -4.07 -11.40 7.04
CA SER A 74 -5.46 -11.86 7.19
C SER A 74 -6.48 -10.73 7.05
N SER A 75 -7.76 -11.10 6.96
CA SER A 75 -8.89 -10.16 6.94
C SER A 75 -9.18 -9.49 8.29
N LYS A 76 -8.49 -9.91 9.36
CA LYS A 76 -8.62 -9.31 10.70
C LYS A 76 -7.95 -7.94 10.78
N VAL A 77 -6.96 -7.68 9.93
CA VAL A 77 -6.17 -6.43 9.95
C VAL A 77 -6.51 -5.54 8.77
N GLU A 78 -7.12 -4.40 9.09
CA GLU A 78 -7.48 -3.35 8.13
C GLU A 78 -6.25 -2.66 7.54
N LYS A 79 -6.40 -2.22 6.29
CA LYS A 79 -5.38 -1.49 5.52
C LYS A 79 -6.05 -0.27 4.91
N GLU A 80 -5.54 0.91 5.21
CA GLU A 80 -6.11 2.16 4.72
C GLU A 80 -5.20 2.81 3.68
N TYR A 81 -5.84 3.26 2.61
CA TYR A 81 -5.18 3.87 1.46
C TYR A 81 -5.77 5.25 1.19
N PHE A 82 -4.89 6.21 0.94
CA PHE A 82 -5.27 7.47 0.31
C PHE A 82 -4.96 7.36 -1.18
N ALA A 83 -5.99 7.51 -2.00
CA ALA A 83 -5.87 7.50 -3.44
C ALA A 83 -6.21 8.90 -3.98
N GLN A 84 -5.27 9.47 -4.74
CA GLN A 84 -5.58 10.61 -5.61
C GLN A 84 -6.21 10.05 -6.88
N VAL A 85 -7.39 10.52 -7.21
CA VAL A 85 -8.15 10.08 -8.39
C VAL A 85 -8.30 11.21 -9.39
N ASP A 86 -8.44 10.82 -10.65
CA ASP A 86 -8.77 11.73 -11.75
C ASP A 86 -10.23 12.17 -11.64
N GLY A 87 -10.47 13.48 -11.60
CA GLY A 87 -11.78 14.07 -11.42
C GLY A 87 -12.16 14.31 -9.96
N ASP A 88 -13.29 14.98 -9.78
CA ASP A 88 -13.88 15.20 -8.46
C ASP A 88 -14.85 14.07 -8.12
N ILE A 89 -14.43 13.17 -7.21
CA ILE A 89 -15.19 11.94 -6.92
C ILE A 89 -16.55 12.27 -6.30
N THR A 90 -17.60 11.71 -6.88
CA THR A 90 -18.99 12.02 -6.50
C THR A 90 -19.44 11.19 -5.29
N PRO A 91 -20.45 11.66 -4.52
CA PRO A 91 -21.06 10.87 -3.46
C PRO A 91 -21.58 9.51 -3.95
N LYS A 92 -22.16 9.45 -5.16
CA LYS A 92 -22.62 8.21 -5.80
C LYS A 92 -21.47 7.22 -6.00
N ALA A 93 -20.32 7.68 -6.48
CA ALA A 93 -19.14 6.83 -6.65
C ALA A 93 -18.58 6.33 -5.31
N ILE A 94 -18.61 7.18 -4.27
CA ILE A 94 -18.24 6.76 -2.91
C ILE A 94 -19.16 5.65 -2.39
N GLU A 95 -20.48 5.77 -2.58
CA GLU A 95 -21.43 4.72 -2.20
C GLU A 95 -21.21 3.42 -2.98
N GLN A 96 -20.85 3.49 -4.26
CA GLN A 96 -20.46 2.31 -5.03
C GLN A 96 -19.22 1.62 -4.42
N LEU A 97 -18.18 2.38 -4.07
CA LEU A 97 -16.98 1.84 -3.43
C LEU A 97 -17.31 1.17 -2.09
N LYS A 98 -18.19 1.79 -1.28
CA LYS A 98 -18.62 1.26 0.02
C LYS A 98 -19.38 -0.05 -0.10
N ASN A 99 -20.28 -0.16 -1.07
CA ASN A 99 -21.13 -1.34 -1.27
C ASN A 99 -20.45 -2.47 -2.06
N GLY A 100 -19.35 -2.15 -2.74
CA GLY A 100 -18.57 -3.08 -3.54
C GLY A 100 -18.77 -2.87 -5.05
N VAL A 101 -17.69 -3.04 -5.81
CA VAL A 101 -17.66 -2.84 -7.26
C VAL A 101 -17.12 -4.06 -7.96
N LYS A 102 -17.56 -4.29 -9.21
CA LYS A 102 -17.03 -5.35 -10.07
C LYS A 102 -15.64 -4.97 -10.58
N ILE A 103 -14.66 -5.82 -10.32
CA ILE A 103 -13.27 -5.66 -10.80
C ILE A 103 -12.79 -6.95 -11.46
N GLY A 104 -11.87 -6.83 -12.43
CA GLY A 104 -11.19 -8.00 -13.01
C GLY A 104 -10.12 -8.58 -12.07
N PHE A 105 -10.05 -9.90 -11.93
CA PHE A 105 -9.06 -10.62 -11.14
C PHE A 105 -8.76 -11.99 -11.77
N GLY A 106 -7.50 -12.23 -12.19
CA GLY A 106 -7.12 -13.54 -12.74
C GLY A 106 -7.94 -13.99 -13.95
N GLY A 107 -8.37 -13.06 -14.82
CA GLY A 107 -9.24 -13.36 -15.97
C GLY A 107 -10.73 -13.47 -15.64
N THR A 108 -11.12 -13.43 -14.37
CA THR A 108 -12.53 -13.48 -13.94
C THR A 108 -12.99 -12.15 -13.36
N THR A 109 -14.31 -12.01 -13.17
CA THR A 109 -14.90 -10.86 -12.47
C THR A 109 -15.05 -11.17 -10.98
N TYR A 110 -14.70 -10.20 -10.14
CA TYR A 110 -14.82 -10.26 -8.70
C TYR A 110 -15.60 -9.05 -8.18
N ILE A 111 -16.59 -9.26 -7.31
CA ILE A 111 -17.26 -8.18 -6.58
C ILE A 111 -16.49 -7.97 -5.28
N THR A 112 -15.97 -6.76 -5.07
CA THR A 112 -15.23 -6.43 -3.85
C THR A 112 -16.13 -6.47 -2.63
N LYS A 113 -15.56 -6.81 -1.47
CA LYS A 113 -16.30 -6.77 -0.21
C LYS A 113 -16.68 -5.32 0.13
N PRO A 114 -17.77 -5.11 0.89
CA PRO A 114 -18.07 -3.81 1.44
C PRO A 114 -16.89 -3.24 2.23
N CYS A 115 -16.70 -1.92 2.14
CA CYS A 115 -15.56 -1.25 2.71
C CYS A 115 -15.91 0.14 3.26
N LYS A 116 -15.02 0.74 4.06
CA LYS A 116 -15.13 2.15 4.41
C LYS A 116 -14.46 2.96 3.32
N ALA A 117 -15.18 3.90 2.72
CA ALA A 117 -14.62 4.85 1.78
C ALA A 117 -15.27 6.23 1.98
N PHE A 118 -14.48 7.29 1.87
CA PHE A 118 -14.95 8.68 1.92
C PHE A 118 -13.98 9.61 1.20
N LYS A 119 -14.52 10.68 0.61
CA LYS A 119 -13.73 11.75 0.01
C LYS A 119 -13.02 12.52 1.13
N LEU A 120 -11.73 12.82 0.96
CA LEU A 120 -11.00 13.68 1.89
C LEU A 120 -11.37 15.13 1.66
N ASN A 121 -11.66 15.86 2.74
CA ASN A 121 -12.00 17.28 2.69
C ASN A 121 -10.80 18.18 2.39
N HIS A 122 -9.59 17.67 2.62
CA HIS A 122 -8.35 18.41 2.42
C HIS A 122 -7.37 17.56 1.62
N ILE A 123 -6.52 18.23 0.85
CA ILE A 123 -5.42 17.58 0.15
C ILE A 123 -4.42 17.09 1.20
N PRO A 124 -4.18 15.78 1.32
CA PRO A 124 -3.21 15.27 2.28
C PRO A 124 -1.80 15.72 1.90
N LYS A 125 -1.02 16.15 2.90
CA LYS A 125 0.38 16.54 2.71
C LYS A 125 1.25 15.29 2.72
N PHE A 126 1.71 14.88 1.55
CA PHE A 126 2.72 13.83 1.40
C PHE A 126 3.98 14.41 0.78
N PRO A 127 5.16 13.81 1.06
CA PRO A 127 6.38 14.19 0.37
C PRO A 127 6.21 14.14 -1.15
N GLU A 128 6.97 14.98 -1.85
CA GLU A 128 6.98 14.98 -3.31
C GLU A 128 7.42 13.61 -3.84
N ARG A 129 6.71 13.16 -4.86
CA ARG A 129 7.06 11.93 -5.57
C ARG A 129 8.13 12.30 -6.59
N GLY A 130 9.16 11.46 -6.73
CA GLY A 130 10.23 11.64 -7.73
C GLY A 130 9.80 11.60 -9.21
N LYS A 131 8.49 11.52 -9.50
CA LYS A 131 7.90 11.64 -10.83
C LYS A 131 6.62 12.46 -10.74
N LYS A 132 6.45 13.44 -11.64
CA LYS A 132 5.21 14.21 -11.78
C LYS A 132 4.01 13.26 -11.93
N ILE A 133 2.91 13.58 -11.24
CA ILE A 133 1.70 12.74 -11.23
C ILE A 133 0.90 13.00 -12.50
N ARG A 134 0.53 14.27 -12.71
CA ARG A 134 -0.22 14.77 -13.86
C ARG A 134 0.00 16.26 -14.01
N ASP A 135 -0.29 16.80 -15.18
CA ASP A 135 -0.45 18.24 -15.38
C ASP A 135 -1.83 18.71 -14.88
N GLU A 136 -1.88 19.92 -14.32
CA GLU A 136 -3.10 20.52 -13.78
C GLU A 136 -4.10 20.89 -14.88
N ARG A 137 -3.63 21.11 -16.12
CA ARG A 137 -4.49 21.44 -17.27
C ARG A 137 -5.46 20.32 -17.65
N HIS A 138 -5.25 19.10 -17.17
CA HIS A 138 -6.10 17.94 -17.48
C HIS A 138 -7.33 17.81 -16.57
N GLY A 139 -7.68 18.85 -15.82
CA GLY A 139 -8.88 18.92 -14.98
C GLY A 139 -8.61 18.70 -13.50
N PRO A 140 -9.67 18.64 -12.67
CA PRO A 140 -9.53 18.51 -11.23
C PRO A 140 -9.03 17.11 -10.83
N THR A 141 -8.52 17.02 -9.61
CA THR A 141 -8.26 15.75 -8.92
C THR A 141 -8.84 15.83 -7.53
N SER A 142 -9.21 14.68 -6.98
CA SER A 142 -9.70 14.58 -5.61
C SER A 142 -9.01 13.43 -4.87
N TRP A 143 -9.12 13.42 -3.55
CA TRP A 143 -8.56 12.37 -2.72
C TRP A 143 -9.66 11.58 -2.04
N VAL A 144 -9.49 10.26 -1.99
CA VAL A 144 -10.40 9.33 -1.32
C VAL A 144 -9.61 8.47 -0.34
N SER A 145 -10.13 8.32 0.89
CA SER A 145 -9.70 7.26 1.80
C SER A 145 -10.49 5.99 1.51
N ILE A 146 -9.80 4.86 1.43
CA ILE A 146 -10.39 3.53 1.26
C ILE A 146 -9.73 2.57 2.25
N THR A 147 -10.54 1.97 3.13
CA THR A 147 -10.09 0.99 4.12
C THR A 147 -10.56 -0.41 3.74
N LEU A 148 -9.62 -1.33 3.51
CA LEU A 148 -9.89 -2.69 3.06
C LEU A 148 -9.45 -3.73 4.09
N ARG A 149 -10.20 -4.84 4.15
CA ARG A 149 -9.85 -6.08 4.86
C ARG A 149 -9.46 -7.21 3.90
N GLU A 150 -9.19 -6.87 2.66
CA GLU A 150 -8.73 -7.79 1.62
C GLU A 150 -7.62 -7.15 0.79
N GLY A 151 -6.93 -7.95 -0.03
CA GLY A 151 -5.75 -7.53 -0.78
C GLY A 151 -5.68 -8.17 -2.17
N LYS A 152 -6.70 -7.97 -3.01
CA LYS A 152 -6.64 -8.43 -4.42
C LYS A 152 -5.62 -7.62 -5.22
N PHE A 153 -5.10 -8.21 -6.30
CA PHE A 153 -4.10 -7.56 -7.15
C PHE A 153 -4.61 -6.22 -7.71
N ARG A 154 -3.92 -5.12 -7.38
CA ARG A 154 -4.25 -3.73 -7.75
C ARG A 154 -5.66 -3.29 -7.34
N GLN A 155 -6.20 -3.84 -6.26
CA GLN A 155 -7.61 -3.70 -5.88
C GLN A 155 -8.09 -2.24 -5.85
N VAL A 156 -7.45 -1.36 -5.07
CA VAL A 156 -7.86 0.06 -4.98
C VAL A 156 -7.89 0.77 -6.34
N ARG A 157 -6.88 0.52 -7.18
CA ARG A 157 -6.80 1.11 -8.52
C ARG A 157 -7.92 0.64 -9.42
N LYS A 158 -8.27 -0.66 -9.34
CA LYS A 158 -9.37 -1.24 -10.09
C LYS A 158 -10.73 -0.76 -9.58
N MET A 159 -10.89 -0.66 -8.27
CA MET A 159 -12.14 -0.19 -7.65
C MET A 159 -12.46 1.25 -8.07
N THR A 160 -11.50 2.14 -7.91
CA THR A 160 -11.67 3.56 -8.27
C THR A 160 -11.89 3.74 -9.78
N ALA A 161 -11.18 2.99 -10.63
CA ALA A 161 -11.45 2.99 -12.07
C ALA A 161 -12.85 2.45 -12.42
N ALA A 162 -13.31 1.38 -11.76
CA ALA A 162 -14.65 0.84 -11.94
C ALA A 162 -15.76 1.80 -11.49
N ALA A 163 -15.48 2.67 -10.52
CA ALA A 163 -16.36 3.76 -10.09
C ALA A 163 -16.28 5.01 -10.99
N GLY A 164 -15.43 4.99 -12.03
CA GLY A 164 -15.28 6.09 -13.00
C GLY A 164 -14.18 7.10 -12.69
N PHE A 165 -13.36 6.87 -11.64
CA PHE A 165 -12.34 7.81 -11.16
C PHE A 165 -10.97 7.13 -11.05
N PRO A 166 -10.22 6.93 -12.16
CA PRO A 166 -8.95 6.21 -12.14
C PRO A 166 -7.93 6.78 -11.14
N THR A 167 -7.24 5.89 -10.41
CA THR A 167 -6.20 6.30 -9.45
C THR A 167 -4.94 6.83 -10.14
N LEU A 168 -4.55 8.07 -9.82
CA LEU A 168 -3.31 8.73 -10.21
C LEU A 168 -2.15 8.42 -9.25
N ARG A 169 -2.37 8.61 -7.94
CA ARG A 169 -1.39 8.33 -6.87
C ARG A 169 -2.04 7.46 -5.80
N LEU A 170 -1.28 6.52 -5.23
CA LEU A 170 -1.78 5.61 -4.21
C LEU A 170 -0.77 5.48 -3.08
N ILE A 171 -1.15 5.89 -1.88
CA ILE A 171 -0.35 5.77 -0.66
C ILE A 171 -1.12 4.90 0.34
N ARG A 172 -0.50 3.83 0.84
CA ARG A 172 -1.01 3.14 2.02
C ARG A 172 -0.59 3.91 3.27
N VAL A 173 -1.56 4.41 4.04
CA VAL A 173 -1.30 5.27 5.19
C VAL A 173 -1.36 4.52 6.52
N ARG A 174 -2.00 3.35 6.55
CA ARG A 174 -2.19 2.58 7.79
C ARG A 174 -2.31 1.08 7.54
N ILE A 175 -1.77 0.29 8.48
CA ILE A 175 -1.97 -1.16 8.59
C ILE A 175 -2.25 -1.48 10.07
N GLY A 176 -3.47 -1.90 10.40
CA GLY A 176 -3.87 -2.10 11.80
C GLY A 176 -3.74 -0.80 12.59
N THR A 177 -2.95 -0.84 13.67
CA THR A 177 -2.58 0.30 14.53
C THR A 177 -1.34 1.06 14.04
N ASN A 178 -0.63 0.55 13.04
CA ASN A 178 0.58 1.19 12.50
C ASN A 178 0.21 2.25 11.48
N HIS A 179 0.75 3.45 11.64
CA HIS A 179 0.46 4.61 10.80
C HIS A 179 1.72 5.13 10.11
N LEU A 180 1.56 5.65 8.89
CA LEU A 180 2.64 6.29 8.14
C LEU A 180 3.12 7.59 8.79
N ASN A 181 2.21 8.32 9.46
CA ASN A 181 2.50 9.57 10.18
C ASN A 181 3.39 10.52 9.35
N ASN A 182 4.47 11.01 9.96
CA ASN A 182 5.40 11.98 9.38
C ASN A 182 6.64 11.30 8.78
N MET A 183 6.58 10.00 8.46
CA MET A 183 7.72 9.30 7.87
C MET A 183 8.14 9.96 6.54
N LYS A 184 9.44 10.10 6.34
CA LYS A 184 10.05 10.55 5.08
C LYS A 184 10.06 9.41 4.08
N VAL A 185 10.09 9.74 2.79
CA VAL A 185 10.17 8.73 1.72
C VAL A 185 11.46 7.92 1.87
N GLY A 186 11.34 6.59 1.91
CA GLY A 186 12.46 5.68 2.10
C GLY A 186 12.89 5.50 3.56
N GLU A 187 12.27 6.21 4.50
CA GLU A 187 12.56 6.04 5.92
C GLU A 187 12.17 4.64 6.40
N VAL A 188 13.02 4.10 7.27
CA VAL A 188 12.93 2.77 7.86
C VAL A 188 13.02 2.93 9.37
N LEU A 189 11.99 2.47 10.07
CA LEU A 189 11.92 2.51 11.53
C LEU A 189 11.84 1.09 12.07
N LYS A 190 12.75 0.74 12.98
CA LYS A 190 12.68 -0.54 13.70
C LYS A 190 11.63 -0.43 14.82
N THR A 191 10.83 -1.47 15.00
CA THR A 191 9.85 -1.58 16.08
C THR A 191 9.99 -2.92 16.80
N ASN A 192 9.51 -2.99 18.03
CA ASN A 192 9.48 -4.24 18.81
C ASN A 192 8.27 -5.11 18.48
N ASN A 193 7.15 -4.51 18.06
CA ASN A 193 5.94 -5.20 17.64
C ASN A 193 5.13 -4.32 16.67
N PHE A 194 4.19 -4.91 15.94
CA PHE A 194 3.19 -4.20 15.13
C PHE A 194 1.83 -4.09 15.80
N ILE A 195 1.61 -4.87 16.84
CA ILE A 195 0.34 -4.98 17.55
C ILE A 195 0.62 -4.46 18.95
N ASP A 196 -0.22 -3.53 19.41
CA ASP A 196 -0.22 -3.10 20.81
C ASP A 196 -0.87 -4.18 21.70
#